data_AF-A0A2W7B0F1-F1
#
_entry.id   AF-A0A2W7B0F1-F1
#
_cell.length_a   1.000
_cell.length_b   1.000
_cell.length_c   1.000
_cell.angle_alpha   90.00
_cell.angle_beta   90.00
_cell.angle_gamma   90.00
#
_symmetry.space_group_name_H-M   'P 1'
#
loop_
_entity.id
_entity.type
_entity.pdbx_description
1 polymer ?
#
loop_
_entity_poly.entity_id
_entity_poly.type
_entity_poly.pdbx_seq_one_letter_code
_entity_poly.pdbx_strand_id
1 'polypeptide(L)'
;MKHLTTLQKWFAIGITEIILSFFLIAIAPIFLNSDKPLIGFGIWLFVPSLLGISGIYAAVKIKNAQKARSLFIRHFPNYAYLGIDPFLGVSITQIQQNLQLLKSINDDPNFDELEISLIDILKQEK
;
A
#
# COMPACT_ATOMS: atom_id res chain seq x y z
N MET A 1 -20.62 11.77 -1.88
CA MET A 1 -19.14 11.87 -1.98
C MET A 1 -18.61 10.53 -2.47
N LYS A 2 -17.95 10.45 -3.63
CA LYS A 2 -17.35 9.18 -4.11
C LYS A 2 -16.22 8.80 -3.15
N HIS A 3 -16.34 7.63 -2.51
CA HIS A 3 -15.29 7.10 -1.64
C HIS A 3 -14.09 6.73 -2.53
N LEU A 4 -12.97 7.44 -2.38
CA LEU A 4 -11.74 7.13 -3.09
C LEU A 4 -11.24 5.75 -2.68
N THR A 5 -10.84 4.92 -3.64
CA THR A 5 -10.21 3.63 -3.34
C THR A 5 -8.89 3.83 -2.63
N THR A 6 -8.44 2.84 -1.85
CA THR A 6 -7.16 2.91 -1.11
C THR A 6 -5.99 3.23 -2.04
N LEU A 7 -5.98 2.63 -3.24
CA LEU A 7 -4.95 2.89 -4.24
C LEU A 7 -4.99 4.34 -4.75
N GLN A 8 -6.18 4.91 -4.99
CA GLN A 8 -6.30 6.32 -5.41
C GLN A 8 -5.78 7.29 -4.34
N LYS A 9 -6.05 7.03 -3.06
CA LYS A 9 -5.52 7.85 -1.95
C LYS A 9 -3.98 7.79 -1.92
N TRP A 10 -3.43 6.59 -2.03
CA TRP A 10 -1.99 6.37 -2.07
C TRP A 10 -1.33 7.09 -3.25
N PHE A 11 -1.96 7.01 -4.42
CA PHE A 11 -1.49 7.67 -5.63
C PHE A 11 -1.52 9.20 -5.50
N ALA A 12 -2.60 9.76 -4.95
CA ALA A 12 -2.71 11.20 -4.70
C ALA A 12 -1.63 11.69 -3.73
N ILE A 13 -1.42 10.98 -2.62
CA ILE A 13 -0.35 11.30 -1.65
C ILE A 13 1.02 11.26 -2.32
N GLY A 14 1.30 10.21 -3.11
CA GLY A 14 2.57 10.08 -3.83
C GLY A 14 2.82 11.21 -4.83
N ILE A 15 1.80 11.63 -5.59
CA ILE A 15 1.92 12.78 -6.49
C ILE A 15 2.21 14.06 -5.70
N THR A 16 1.49 14.30 -4.60
CA THR A 16 1.74 15.48 -3.76
C THR A 16 3.16 15.48 -3.19
N GLU A 17 3.65 14.34 -2.72
CA GLU A 17 5.02 14.18 -2.21
C GLU A 17 6.07 14.49 -3.28
N ILE A 18 5.87 14.01 -4.52
CA ILE A 18 6.75 14.29 -5.66
C ILE A 18 6.76 15.78 -6.01
N ILE A 19 5.58 16.41 -6.13
CA ILE A 19 5.47 17.84 -6.46
C ILE A 19 6.15 18.70 -5.39
N LEU A 20 5.89 18.41 -4.11
CA LEU A 20 6.51 19.13 -2.99
C LEU A 20 8.03 18.95 -3.00
N SER A 21 8.51 17.74 -3.28
CA SER A 21 9.93 17.43 -3.34
C SER A 21 10.63 18.17 -4.48
N PHE A 22 10.02 18.24 -5.66
CA PHE A 22 10.56 19.04 -6.77
C PHE A 22 10.61 20.53 -6.42
N PHE A 23 9.58 21.05 -5.76
CA PHE A 23 9.57 22.43 -5.30
C PHE A 23 10.71 22.72 -4.31
N LEU A 24 10.92 21.84 -3.33
CA LEU A 24 12.02 21.96 -2.36
C LEU A 24 13.39 21.91 -3.05
N ILE A 25 13.61 20.95 -3.96
CA ILE A 25 14.85 20.84 -4.71
C ILE A 25 15.09 22.10 -5.57
N ALA A 26 14.04 22.68 -6.16
CA ALA A 26 14.15 23.88 -6.98
C ALA A 26 14.57 25.13 -6.18
N ILE A 27 14.18 25.24 -4.91
CA ILE A 27 14.60 26.35 -4.03
C ILE A 27 15.93 26.09 -3.32
N ALA A 28 16.44 24.85 -3.32
CA ALA A 28 17.71 24.50 -2.66
C ALA A 28 18.91 25.37 -3.09
N PRO A 29 19.09 25.74 -4.38
CA PRO A 29 20.17 26.63 -4.82
C PRO A 29 20.13 28.02 -4.21
N ILE A 30 18.93 28.54 -3.87
CA ILE A 30 18.78 29.84 -3.21
C ILE A 30 19.44 29.77 -1.83
N PHE A 31 19.21 28.68 -1.09
CA PHE A 31 19.81 28.49 0.23
C PHE A 31 21.31 28.19 0.15
N LEU A 32 21.75 27.41 -0.85
CA LEU A 32 23.18 27.11 -1.06
C LEU A 32 24.02 28.38 -1.30
N ASN A 33 23.44 29.38 -1.96
CA ASN A 33 24.10 30.66 -2.25
C ASN A 33 23.75 31.78 -1.24
N SER A 34 23.18 31.44 -0.08
CA SER A 34 22.78 32.40 0.96
C SER A 34 23.63 32.27 2.22
N ASP A 35 23.32 33.09 3.24
CA ASP A 35 23.91 32.99 4.58
C ASP A 35 23.56 31.68 5.32
N LYS A 36 22.71 30.82 4.74
CA LYS A 36 22.27 29.54 5.33
C LYS A 36 22.49 28.34 4.38
N PRO A 37 23.74 28.05 3.96
CA PRO A 37 24.04 26.98 3.00
C PRO A 37 23.68 25.59 3.52
N LEU A 38 23.73 25.37 4.84
CA LEU A 38 23.36 24.11 5.48
C LEU A 38 21.91 23.68 5.14
N ILE A 39 20.99 24.63 4.98
CA ILE A 39 19.60 24.33 4.60
C ILE A 39 19.56 23.77 3.18
N GLY A 40 20.29 24.40 2.26
CA GLY A 40 20.39 23.94 0.87
C GLY A 40 20.98 22.54 0.76
N PHE A 41 22.06 22.26 1.49
CA PHE A 41 22.64 20.91 1.58
C PHE A 41 21.67 19.90 2.20
N GLY A 42 20.96 20.28 3.26
CA GLY A 42 19.94 19.46 3.88
C GLY A 42 18.85 19.06 2.89
N ILE A 43 18.30 20.02 2.14
CA ILE A 43 17.30 19.74 1.11
C ILE A 43 17.86 18.79 0.04
N TRP A 44 19.08 19.05 -0.44
CA TRP A 44 19.70 18.28 -1.52
C TRP A 44 19.99 16.82 -1.13
N LEU A 45 20.30 16.55 0.13
CA LEU A 45 20.52 15.20 0.65
C LEU A 45 19.22 14.51 1.07
N PHE A 46 18.44 15.16 1.94
CA PHE A 46 17.30 14.51 2.58
C PHE A 46 16.12 14.30 1.63
N VAL A 47 15.81 15.26 0.74
CA VAL A 47 14.62 15.15 -0.12
C VAL A 47 14.75 13.96 -1.10
N PRO A 48 15.86 13.79 -1.85
CA PRO A 48 16.04 12.61 -2.69
C PRO A 48 16.10 11.30 -1.90
N SER A 49 16.73 11.29 -0.72
CA SER A 49 16.77 10.09 0.13
C SER A 49 15.38 9.67 0.61
N LEU A 50 14.55 10.62 1.07
CA LEU A 50 13.19 10.34 1.51
C LEU A 50 12.31 9.85 0.37
N LEU A 51 12.40 10.46 -0.82
CA LEU A 51 11.72 9.97 -2.02
C LEU A 51 12.15 8.54 -2.38
N GLY A 52 13.46 8.25 -2.31
CA GLY A 52 13.99 6.91 -2.56
C GLY A 52 13.43 5.88 -1.59
N ILE A 53 13.44 6.18 -0.28
CA ILE A 53 12.88 5.30 0.76
C ILE A 53 11.37 5.11 0.56
N SER A 54 10.63 6.18 0.29
CA SER A 54 9.18 6.14 0.01
C SER A 54 8.87 5.24 -1.19
N GLY A 55 9.62 5.39 -2.28
CA GLY A 55 9.49 4.54 -3.47
C GLY A 55 9.78 3.07 -3.20
N ILE A 56 10.86 2.75 -2.48
CA ILE A 56 11.18 1.38 -2.08
C ILE A 56 10.06 0.80 -1.20
N TYR A 57 9.57 1.56 -0.24
CA TYR A 57 8.50 1.13 0.65
C TYR A 57 7.19 0.83 -0.12
N ALA A 58 6.81 1.70 -1.05
CA ALA A 58 5.66 1.48 -1.93
C ALA A 58 5.82 0.20 -2.78
N ALA A 59 7.01 0.00 -3.38
CA ALA A 59 7.31 -1.20 -4.16
C ALA A 59 7.22 -2.48 -3.32
N VAL A 60 7.74 -2.47 -2.08
CA VAL A 60 7.62 -3.60 -1.15
C VAL A 60 6.16 -3.88 -0.81
N LYS A 61 5.34 -2.85 -0.56
CA LYS A 61 3.91 -3.02 -0.29
C LYS A 61 3.15 -3.63 -1.47
N ILE A 62 3.43 -3.17 -2.69
CA ILE A 62 2.83 -3.73 -3.91
C ILE A 62 3.24 -5.19 -4.07
N LYS A 63 4.54 -5.51 -3.92
CA LYS A 63 5.04 -6.89 -4.01
C LYS A 63 4.38 -7.80 -2.97
N ASN A 64 4.19 -7.30 -1.75
CA ASN A 64 3.53 -8.05 -0.69
C ASN A 64 2.04 -8.28 -1.01
N ALA A 65 1.34 -7.28 -1.51
CA ALA A 65 -0.06 -7.40 -1.93
C ALA A 65 -0.22 -8.38 -3.12
N GLN A 66 0.73 -8.39 -4.07
CA GLN A 66 0.74 -9.37 -5.16
C GLN A 66 0.92 -10.81 -4.66
N LYS A 67 1.84 -11.02 -3.71
CA LYS A 67 2.05 -12.33 -3.08
C LYS A 67 0.83 -12.77 -2.27
N ALA A 68 0.27 -11.86 -1.48
CA ALA A 68 -0.97 -12.06 -0.73
C ALA A 68 -2.12 -12.50 -1.64
N ARG A 69 -2.35 -11.77 -2.74
CA ARG A 69 -3.34 -12.11 -3.76
C ARG A 69 -3.10 -13.49 -4.35
N SER A 70 -1.87 -13.78 -4.78
CA SER A 70 -1.51 -15.08 -5.36
C SER A 70 -1.80 -16.23 -4.39
N LEU A 71 -1.44 -16.05 -3.11
CA LEU A 71 -1.65 -17.04 -2.07
C LEU A 71 -3.15 -17.25 -1.78
N PHE A 72 -3.93 -16.17 -1.74
CA PHE A 72 -5.38 -16.23 -1.56
C PHE A 72 -6.10 -16.91 -2.72
N ILE A 73 -5.83 -16.49 -3.97
CA ILE A 73 -6.48 -17.05 -5.17
C ILE A 73 -6.13 -18.53 -5.36
N ARG A 74 -4.94 -18.96 -4.95
CA ARG A 74 -4.56 -20.38 -4.98
C ARG A 74 -5.48 -21.25 -4.12
N HIS A 75 -6.02 -20.72 -3.02
CA HIS A 75 -6.91 -21.44 -2.12
C HIS A 75 -8.39 -21.18 -2.43
N PHE A 76 -8.71 -19.98 -2.95
CA PHE A 76 -10.08 -19.57 -3.29
C PHE A 76 -10.13 -19.08 -4.74
N PRO A 77 -10.11 -20.00 -5.74
CA PRO A 77 -10.03 -19.63 -7.16
C PRO A 77 -11.25 -18.84 -7.66
N ASN A 78 -12.41 -19.00 -7.02
CA ASN A 78 -13.64 -18.28 -7.34
C ASN A 78 -13.50 -16.75 -7.20
N TYR A 79 -12.48 -16.30 -6.46
CA TYR A 79 -12.18 -14.89 -6.20
C TYR A 79 -11.11 -14.30 -7.13
N ALA A 80 -10.77 -15.00 -8.23
CA ALA A 80 -9.73 -14.56 -9.17
C ALA A 80 -10.01 -13.20 -9.83
N TYR A 81 -11.29 -12.78 -9.89
CA TYR A 81 -11.71 -11.49 -10.43
C TYR A 81 -11.22 -10.29 -9.60
N LEU A 82 -10.78 -10.51 -8.35
CA LEU A 82 -10.32 -9.45 -7.48
C LEU A 82 -8.93 -8.95 -7.91
N GLY A 83 -8.82 -7.63 -8.03
CA GLY A 83 -7.56 -6.93 -8.31
C GLY A 83 -6.60 -6.96 -7.12
N ILE A 84 -5.54 -6.15 -7.20
CA ILE A 84 -4.56 -6.00 -6.11
C ILE A 84 -5.07 -5.11 -4.97
N ASP A 85 -5.96 -4.16 -5.27
CA ASP A 85 -6.47 -3.16 -4.33
C ASP A 85 -6.97 -3.72 -2.99
N PRO A 86 -7.73 -4.84 -2.94
CA PRO A 86 -8.22 -5.39 -1.68
C PRO A 86 -7.10 -5.99 -0.82
N PHE A 87 -5.98 -6.37 -1.44
CA PHE A 87 -4.82 -6.97 -0.78
C PHE A 87 -3.77 -5.92 -0.35
N LEU A 88 -3.96 -4.65 -0.75
CA LEU A 88 -3.11 -3.56 -0.29
C LEU A 88 -3.28 -3.36 1.22
N GLY A 89 -2.20 -3.60 1.96
CA GLY A 89 -2.18 -3.46 3.42
C GLY A 89 -2.52 -4.73 4.18
N VAL A 90 -2.79 -5.84 3.49
CA VAL A 90 -2.93 -7.17 4.09
C VAL A 90 -1.55 -7.82 4.20
N SER A 91 -1.20 -8.33 5.37
CA SER A 91 0.05 -9.07 5.55
C SER A 91 -0.07 -10.48 4.97
N ILE A 92 0.98 -10.95 4.31
CA ILE A 92 1.07 -12.35 3.84
C ILE A 92 0.93 -13.31 5.04
N THR A 93 1.53 -12.96 6.18
CA THR A 93 1.48 -13.77 7.40
C THR A 93 0.07 -13.89 7.95
N GLN A 94 -0.72 -12.81 7.89
CA GLN A 94 -2.14 -12.83 8.30
C GLN A 94 -2.95 -13.77 7.40
N ILE A 95 -2.74 -13.72 6.08
CA ILE A 95 -3.41 -14.65 5.17
C ILE A 95 -3.00 -16.09 5.47
N GLN A 96 -1.72 -16.35 5.75
CA GLN A 96 -1.25 -17.70 6.10
C GLN A 96 -1.84 -18.22 7.41
N GLN A 97 -1.96 -17.37 8.43
CA GLN A 97 -2.54 -17.74 9.73
C GLN A 97 -4.05 -17.96 9.62
N ASN A 98 -4.74 -17.09 8.89
CA ASN A 98 -6.20 -17.13 8.79
C ASN A 98 -6.69 -18.05 7.68
N LEU A 99 -5.79 -18.59 6.85
CA LEU A 99 -6.14 -19.48 5.75
C LEU A 99 -6.91 -20.72 6.20
N GLN A 100 -6.51 -21.31 7.33
CA GLN A 100 -7.19 -22.49 7.87
C GLN A 100 -8.60 -22.14 8.36
N LEU A 101 -8.76 -21.01 9.06
CA LEU A 101 -10.05 -20.49 9.48
C LEU A 101 -10.94 -20.16 8.28
N LEU A 102 -10.42 -19.44 7.30
CA LEU A 102 -11.15 -19.06 6.09
C LEU A 102 -11.58 -20.29 5.28
N LYS A 103 -10.75 -21.33 5.27
CA LYS A 103 -11.10 -22.59 4.62
C LYS A 103 -12.23 -23.31 5.37
N SER A 104 -12.16 -23.39 6.69
CA SER A 104 -13.24 -23.98 7.49
C SER A 104 -14.57 -23.23 7.38
N ILE A 105 -14.50 -21.90 7.21
CA ILE A 105 -15.67 -21.04 7.03
C ILE A 105 -16.24 -21.21 5.61
N ASN A 106 -15.39 -21.23 4.59
CA ASN A 106 -15.83 -21.41 3.19
C ASN A 106 -16.43 -22.80 2.92
N ASP A 107 -16.02 -23.82 3.67
CA ASP A 107 -16.57 -25.17 3.58
C ASP A 107 -17.87 -25.34 4.41
N ASP A 108 -18.31 -24.30 5.15
CA ASP A 108 -19.58 -24.30 5.88
C ASP A 108 -20.76 -24.03 4.92
N PRO A 109 -21.75 -24.93 4.83
CA PRO A 109 -22.90 -24.76 3.93
C PRO A 109 -23.75 -23.52 4.23
N ASN A 110 -23.64 -22.94 5.43
CA ASN A 110 -24.34 -21.69 5.79
C ASN A 110 -23.54 -20.43 5.42
N PHE A 111 -22.31 -20.56 4.92
CA PHE A 111 -21.48 -19.40 4.62
C PHE A 111 -22.00 -18.56 3.45
N ASP A 112 -22.58 -19.22 2.44
CA ASP A 112 -23.22 -18.52 1.33
C ASP A 112 -24.43 -17.68 1.80
N GLU A 113 -25.04 -18.02 2.96
CA GLU A 113 -26.15 -17.26 3.56
C GLU A 113 -25.67 -16.02 4.34
N LEU A 114 -24.39 -15.95 4.71
CA LEU A 114 -23.86 -14.87 5.54
C LEU A 114 -23.58 -13.58 4.75
N GLU A 115 -23.56 -13.60 3.41
CA GLU A 115 -23.18 -12.46 2.55
C GLU A 115 -21.83 -11.79 2.92
N ILE A 116 -20.97 -12.46 3.71
CA ILE A 116 -19.69 -11.91 4.16
C ILE A 116 -18.61 -12.21 3.13
N SER A 117 -17.93 -11.18 2.63
CA SER A 117 -16.74 -11.38 1.80
C SER A 117 -15.58 -11.92 2.64
N LEU A 118 -14.98 -13.05 2.23
CA LEU A 118 -13.75 -13.59 2.85
C LEU A 118 -12.62 -12.55 2.91
N ILE A 119 -12.61 -11.59 1.99
CA ILE A 119 -11.67 -10.48 1.98
C ILE A 119 -11.91 -9.47 3.10
N ASP A 120 -13.16 -9.27 3.50
CA ASP A 120 -13.50 -8.35 4.57
C ASP A 120 -13.13 -8.93 5.93
N ILE A 121 -13.27 -10.25 6.11
CA ILE A 121 -12.75 -10.99 7.27
C ILE A 121 -11.23 -10.81 7.36
N LEU A 122 -10.50 -10.92 6.23
CA LEU A 122 -9.06 -10.70 6.18
C LEU A 122 -8.63 -9.26 6.51
N LYS A 123 -9.53 -8.27 6.39
CA LYS A 123 -9.24 -6.86 6.69
C LYS A 123 -9.64 -6.44 8.09
N GLN A 124 -10.55 -7.16 8.75
CA GLN A 124 -11.09 -6.79 10.05
C GLN A 124 -10.16 -7.10 11.23
N GLU A 125 -9.18 -7.99 11.10
CA GLU A 125 -8.17 -8.23 12.14
C GLU A 125 -7.05 -7.18 12.15
N LYS A 126 -7.44 -5.93 12.41
CA LYS A 126 -6.51 -4.81 12.59
C LYS A 126 -6.68 -4.13 13.93
#